data_AF-A0A4U9HNJ3-F1
#
_entry.id   AF-A0A4U9HNJ3-F1
#
_cell.length_a   1.000
_cell.length_b   1.000
_cell.length_c   1.000
_cell.angle_alpha   90.00
_cell.angle_beta   90.00
_cell.angle_gamma   90.00
#
_symmetry.space_group_name_H-M   'P 1'
#
loop_
_entity.id
_entity.type
_entity.pdbx_description
1 polymer ?
#
loop_
_entity_poly.entity_id
_entity_poly.type
_entity_poly.pdbx_seq_one_letter_code
_entity_poly.pdbx_strand_id
1 'polypeptide(L)' 'MPVAVKQLPLSRFPLAFSLDDGNAMMPERLLSSLHQVKVRVRVSHDGLATPQAGDWFGESALQTFSGNGQVSVQIDKQVP' A
#
# COMPACT_ATOMS: atom_id res chain seq x y z
N MET A 1 10.95 5.49 -1.82
CA MET A 1 9.96 6.16 -0.94
C MET A 1 8.58 5.92 -1.48
N PRO A 2 7.56 5.66 -0.62
CA PRO A 2 6.18 5.55 -1.07
C PRO A 2 5.66 6.90 -1.55
N VAL A 3 4.73 6.87 -2.51
CA VAL A 3 4.11 8.10 -3.05
C VAL A 3 2.85 8.46 -2.27
N ALA A 4 2.10 7.45 -1.85
CA ALA A 4 0.92 7.59 -1.02
C ALA A 4 0.91 6.51 0.07
N VAL A 5 0.39 6.82 1.25
CA VAL A 5 0.29 5.88 2.37
C VAL A 5 -1.06 6.06 3.06
N LYS A 6 -1.66 4.94 3.43
CA LYS A 6 -2.89 4.90 4.23
C LYS A 6 -2.71 3.86 5.33
N GLN A 7 -2.82 4.30 6.58
CA GLN A 7 -2.78 3.43 7.75
C GLN A 7 -4.21 3.15 8.22
N LEU A 8 -4.50 1.88 8.49
CA LEU A 8 -5.82 1.43 8.91
C LEU A 8 -5.65 0.46 10.10
N PRO A 9 -6.57 0.46 11.08
CA PRO A 9 -6.58 -0.57 12.12
C PRO A 9 -6.84 -1.94 11.48
N LEU A 10 -6.18 -2.97 12.02
CA LEU A 10 -6.40 -4.34 11.55
C LEU A 10 -7.85 -4.74 11.82
N SER A 11 -8.50 -5.31 10.80
CA SER A 11 -9.88 -5.76 10.88
C SER A 11 -10.03 -7.10 10.16
N ARG A 12 -11.27 -7.50 9.86
CA ARG A 12 -11.53 -8.74 9.13
C ARG A 12 -11.05 -8.65 7.68
N PHE A 13 -10.61 -9.78 7.15
CA PHE A 13 -10.26 -9.95 5.74
C PHE A 13 -11.40 -10.63 4.96
N PRO A 14 -11.51 -10.41 3.63
CA PRO A 14 -10.73 -9.45 2.83
C PRO A 14 -11.11 -8.00 3.15
N LEU A 15 -10.13 -7.10 3.10
CA LEU A 15 -10.31 -5.67 3.33
C LEU A 15 -10.23 -4.92 1.99
N ALA A 16 -11.23 -4.09 1.70
CA ALA A 16 -11.25 -3.22 0.52
C ALA A 16 -11.20 -1.75 0.96
N PHE A 17 -10.34 -0.96 0.34
CA PHE A 17 -10.22 0.47 0.56
C PHE A 17 -9.71 1.16 -0.70
N SER A 18 -10.01 2.44 -0.83
CA SER A 18 -9.49 3.29 -1.91
C SER A 18 -8.28 4.10 -1.42
N LEU A 19 -7.31 4.27 -2.31
CA LEU A 19 -6.26 5.29 -2.22
C LEU A 19 -6.53 6.34 -3.29
N ASP A 20 -6.37 7.61 -2.92
CA ASP A 20 -6.50 8.75 -3.81
C ASP A 20 -5.35 9.75 -3.59
N ASP A 21 -5.39 10.86 -4.33
CA ASP A 21 -4.39 11.93 -4.22
C ASP A 21 -4.34 12.58 -2.84
N GLY A 22 -5.42 12.49 -2.04
CA GLY A 22 -5.43 12.92 -0.65
C GLY A 22 -4.59 12.04 0.27
N ASN A 23 -4.13 10.88 -0.20
CA ASN A 23 -3.19 10.02 0.51
C ASN A 23 -1.74 10.22 0.07
N ALA A 24 -1.48 11.13 -0.88
CA ALA A 24 -0.13 11.44 -1.32
C ALA A 24 0.71 12.04 -0.18
N MET A 25 1.96 11.59 -0.05
CA MET A 25 2.89 12.11 0.97
C MET A 25 3.53 13.44 0.57
N MET A 26 3.53 13.76 -0.72
CA MET A 26 4.13 14.97 -1.28
C MET A 26 3.13 15.61 -2.25
N PRO A 27 2.75 16.90 -2.07
CA PRO A 27 1.77 17.57 -2.94
C PRO A 27 2.17 17.59 -4.42
N GLU A 28 3.47 17.66 -4.71
CA GLU A 28 4.05 17.66 -6.06
C GLU A 28 4.08 16.27 -6.70
N ARG A 29 3.79 15.20 -5.94
CA ARG A 29 3.81 13.82 -6.43
C ARG A 29 2.51 13.10 -6.08
N LEU A 30 1.47 13.46 -6.82
CA LEU A 30 0.14 12.84 -6.73
C LEU A 30 0.13 11.40 -7.26
N LEU A 31 -0.85 10.62 -6.84
CA LEU A 31 -1.04 9.25 -7.33
C LEU A 31 -1.52 9.27 -8.79
N SER A 32 -2.41 10.21 -9.11
CA SER A 32 -3.00 10.42 -10.45
C SER A 32 -1.99 10.81 -11.53
N SER A 33 -0.83 11.35 -11.17
CA SER A 33 0.23 11.69 -12.13
C SER A 33 1.12 10.51 -12.52
N LEU A 34 0.97 9.36 -11.84
CA LEU A 34 1.73 8.15 -12.11
C LEU A 34 1.07 7.32 -13.22
N HIS A 35 1.91 6.73 -14.07
CA HIS A 35 1.47 5.84 -15.15
C HIS A 35 1.57 4.35 -14.76
N GLN A 36 2.34 4.06 -13.72
CA GLN A 36 2.52 2.72 -13.18
C GLN A 36 2.61 2.79 -11.66
N VAL A 37 2.02 1.80 -11.00
CA VAL A 37 1.98 1.70 -9.54
C VAL A 37 2.31 0.29 -9.09
N LYS A 38 2.99 0.19 -7.96
CA LYS A 38 3.18 -1.06 -7.22
C LYS A 38 2.62 -0.84 -5.82
N VAL A 39 1.73 -1.71 -5.38
CA VAL A 39 1.13 -1.62 -4.05
C VAL A 39 1.84 -2.60 -3.13
N ARG A 40 2.28 -2.11 -1.97
CA ARG A 40 2.78 -2.93 -0.87
C ARG A 40 1.85 -2.74 0.32
N VAL A 41 1.41 -3.85 0.90
CA VAL A 41 0.61 -3.86 2.13
C VAL A 41 1.45 -4.50 3.23
N ARG A 42 1.40 -3.94 4.43
CA ARG A 42 2.08 -4.49 5.61
C ARG A 42 1.13 -4.51 6.80
N VAL A 43 1.17 -5.61 7.55
CA VAL A 43 0.59 -5.75 8.87
C VAL A 43 1.75 -5.63 9.86
N SER A 44 1.78 -4.53 10.61
CA SER A 44 2.76 -4.32 11.67
C SER A 44 2.12 -4.38 13.04
N HIS A 45 2.86 -4.92 14.01
CA HIS A 45 2.43 -4.95 15.40
C HIS A 45 2.54 -3.58 16.09
N ASP A 46 3.51 -2.77 15.69
CA ASP A 46 3.86 -1.49 16.32
C ASP A 46 3.25 -0.26 15.62
N GLY A 47 2.64 -0.45 14.45
CA GLY A 47 2.09 0.62 13.63
C GLY A 47 3.14 1.49 12.91
N LEU A 48 4.42 1.11 12.93
CA LEU A 48 5.48 1.86 12.26
C LEU A 48 5.60 1.50 10.77
N ALA A 49 5.94 2.49 9.93
CA ALA A 49 6.17 2.27 8.51
C ALA A 49 7.48 1.52 8.20
N THR A 50 8.43 1.52 9.15
CA THR A 50 9.72 0.82 9.05
C THR A 50 9.54 -0.68 9.32
N PRO A 51 9.94 -1.59 8.39
CA PRO A 51 9.81 -3.04 8.57
C PRO A 51 10.47 -3.54 9.86
N GLN A 52 9.76 -4.35 10.63
CA GLN A 52 10.28 -5.08 11.79
C GLN A 52 10.22 -6.59 11.53
N ALA A 53 11.13 -7.32 12.18
CA ALA A 53 11.11 -8.78 12.17
C ALA A 53 9.76 -9.30 12.67
N GLY A 54 9.21 -10.30 11.96
CA GLY A 54 7.91 -10.88 12.26
C GLY A 54 6.71 -10.20 11.62
N ASP A 55 6.87 -9.02 11.01
CA ASP A 55 5.77 -8.37 10.30
C ASP A 55 5.39 -9.11 9.02
N TRP A 56 4.09 -9.14 8.73
CA TRP A 56 3.58 -9.71 7.50
C TRP A 56 3.43 -8.66 6.42
N PHE A 57 3.78 -9.00 5.19
CA PHE A 57 3.63 -8.10 4.05
C PHE A 57 3.25 -8.84 2.77
N GLY A 58 2.68 -8.07 1.85
CA GLY A 58 2.28 -8.49 0.52
C GLY A 58 2.59 -7.42 -0.50
N GLU A 59 2.85 -7.82 -1.73
CA GLU A 59 3.11 -6.88 -2.82
C GLU A 59 2.37 -7.28 -4.09
N SER A 60 1.81 -6.30 -4.79
CA SER A 60 1.33 -6.50 -6.15
C SER A 60 2.50 -6.58 -7.13
N ALA A 61 2.22 -7.11 -8.33
CA ALA A 61 3.02 -6.79 -9.51
C ALA A 61 2.98 -5.27 -9.79
N LEU A 62 3.93 -4.78 -10.58
CA LEU A 62 3.84 -3.44 -11.15
C LEU A 62 2.66 -3.42 -12.14
N GLN A 63 1.75 -2.47 -11.97
CA GLN A 63 0.54 -2.36 -12.81
C GLN A 63 0.51 -1.00 -13.49
N THR A 64 0.03 -0.96 -14.73
CA THR A 64 -0.32 0.31 -15.38
C THR A 64 -1.49 0.95 -14.66
N PHE A 65 -1.40 2.26 -14.42
CA PHE A 65 -2.41 3.04 -13.70
C PHE A 65 -2.84 4.23 -14.56
N SER A 66 -4.14 4.36 -14.78
CA SER A 66 -4.75 5.43 -15.59
C SER A 66 -5.75 6.27 -14.79
N GLY A 67 -5.53 6.40 -13.47
CA GLY A 67 -6.40 7.16 -12.56
C GLY A 67 -7.53 6.36 -11.90
N ASN A 68 -7.83 5.16 -12.39
CA ASN A 68 -8.68 4.19 -11.71
C ASN A 68 -8.11 2.77 -11.90
N GLY A 69 -8.39 1.89 -10.93
CA GLY A 69 -7.90 0.52 -10.97
C GLY A 69 -8.13 -0.20 -9.67
N GLN A 70 -8.36 -1.52 -9.76
CA GLN A 70 -8.45 -2.38 -8.59
C GLN A 70 -7.17 -3.22 -8.51
N VAL A 71 -6.44 -3.10 -7.39
CA VAL A 71 -5.24 -3.88 -7.13
C VAL A 71 -5.52 -4.84 -6.00
N SER A 72 -5.47 -6.15 -6.30
CA SER A 72 -5.51 -7.18 -5.27
C SER A 72 -4.09 -7.46 -4.77
N VAL A 73 -3.92 -7.50 -3.45
CA VAL A 73 -2.65 -7.83 -2.80
C VAL A 73 -2.89 -8.97 -1.83
N GLN A 74 -2.15 -10.07 -2.00
CA GLN A 74 -2.09 -11.15 -1.03
C GLN A 74 -0.93 -10.89 -0.08
N ILE A 75 -1.19 -11.06 1.22
CA ILE A 75 -0.19 -10.95 2.29
C ILE A 75 0.30 -12.36 2.58
N ASP A 76 1.50 -12.69 2.13
CA ASP A 76 2.02 -14.06 2.12
C ASP A 76 3.49 -14.17 2.56
N LYS A 77 4.14 -13.04 2.85
CA LYS A 77 5.55 -13.00 3.27
C LYS A 77 5.67 -12.43 4.68
N GLN A 78 6.66 -12.92 5.41
CA GLN A 78 7.03 -12.41 6.71
C GLN A 78 8.44 -11.82 6.64
N VAL A 79 8.68 -10.71 7.31
CA VAL A 79 10.02 -10.17 7.52
C VAL A 79 10.77 -11.13 8.45
N PRO A 80 11.96 -11.62 8.06
CA PRO A 80 12.77 -12.52 8.89
C PRO A 80 13.15 -11.92 10.24
#